data_AF-A0A3B9UU57-F1
#
_entry.id   AF-A0A3B9UU57-F1
#
_cell.length_a   1.000
_cell.length_b   1.000
_cell.length_c   1.000
_cell.angle_alpha   90.00
_cell.angle_beta   90.00
_cell.angle_gamma   90.00
#
_symmetry.space_group_name_H-M   'P 1'
#
loop_
_entity.id
_entity.type
_entity.pdbx_description
1 polymer ?
#
loop_
_entity_poly.entity_id
_entity_poly.type
_entity_poly.pdbx_seq_one_letter_code
_entity_poly.pdbx_strand_id
1 'polypeptide(L)'
;RAAGVKEIESVRKIKLFELDRQQDIDYLTSIYIPKNLEETKDFFDLLKVMETLRGEDGCPWDLEQTHKSLKRNLVEECYEVLEAIDEEDDFKLTEELGDVLFQIVFHAQLGKEEG
;
A
#
# COMPACT_ATOMS: atom_id res chain seq x y z
N ARG A 1 1.78 -22.70 -20.24
CA ARG A 1 2.39 -21.38 -19.97
C ARG A 1 3.46 -21.59 -18.92
N ALA A 2 4.62 -20.96 -19.04
CA ALA A 2 5.69 -21.03 -18.05
C ALA A 2 6.24 -19.61 -17.83
N ALA A 3 6.45 -19.23 -16.57
CA ALA A 3 7.02 -17.93 -16.25
C ALA A 3 8.51 -17.92 -16.60
N GLY A 4 8.97 -16.90 -17.34
CA GLY A 4 10.40 -16.71 -17.64
C GLY A 4 11.00 -17.69 -18.65
N VAL A 5 10.18 -18.53 -19.31
CA VAL A 5 10.65 -19.42 -20.39
C VAL A 5 10.28 -18.79 -21.72
N LYS A 6 11.31 -18.34 -22.44
CA LYS A 6 11.18 -17.74 -23.77
C LYS A 6 10.32 -18.63 -24.67
N GLU A 7 9.43 -18.01 -25.45
CA GLU A 7 8.44 -18.66 -26.36
C GLU A 7 7.25 -19.36 -25.69
N ILE A 8 7.31 -19.66 -24.39
CA ILE A 8 6.21 -20.27 -23.61
C ILE A 8 5.59 -19.29 -22.61
N GLU A 9 6.30 -18.20 -22.33
CA GLU A 9 5.84 -17.07 -21.53
C GLU A 9 4.86 -16.19 -22.31
N SER A 10 3.93 -15.58 -21.58
CA SER A 10 3.03 -14.56 -22.08
C SER A 10 3.33 -13.27 -21.35
N VAL A 11 3.89 -12.28 -22.06
CA VAL A 11 4.20 -10.96 -21.51
C VAL A 11 3.26 -9.93 -22.14
N ARG A 12 2.55 -9.18 -21.30
CA ARG A 12 1.63 -8.12 -21.74
C ARG A 12 1.65 -6.94 -20.79
N LYS A 13 1.43 -5.74 -21.33
CA LYS A 13 1.20 -4.52 -20.56
C LYS A 13 -0.31 -4.32 -20.44
N ILE A 14 -0.78 -4.17 -19.21
CA ILE A 14 -2.18 -3.86 -18.89
C ILE A 14 -2.21 -2.70 -17.90
N LYS A 15 -3.36 -2.03 -17.78
CA LYS A 15 -3.55 -1.06 -16.70
C LYS A 15 -3.70 -1.82 -15.37
N LEU A 16 -3.21 -1.24 -14.27
CA LEU A 16 -3.19 -1.93 -12.97
C LEU A 16 -4.60 -2.37 -12.53
N PHE A 17 -5.64 -1.56 -12.77
CA PHE A 17 -7.04 -1.88 -12.45
C PHE A 17 -7.68 -2.95 -13.35
N GLU A 18 -6.98 -3.41 -14.39
CA GLU A 18 -7.45 -4.51 -15.26
C GLU A 18 -6.83 -5.85 -14.85
N LEU A 19 -5.93 -5.84 -13.86
CA LEU A 19 -5.21 -7.01 -13.39
C LEU A 19 -6.18 -8.07 -12.83
N ASP A 20 -7.10 -7.66 -11.97
CA ASP A 20 -8.14 -8.54 -11.39
C ASP A 20 -9.17 -9.03 -12.43
N ARG A 21 -9.15 -8.49 -13.65
CA ARG A 21 -10.06 -8.85 -14.76
C ARG A 21 -9.45 -9.87 -15.73
N GLN A 22 -8.22 -10.33 -15.48
CA GLN A 22 -7.55 -11.32 -16.30
C GLN A 22 -7.96 -12.74 -15.87
N GLN A 23 -8.40 -13.57 -16.81
CA GLN A 23 -8.84 -14.94 -16.52
C GLN A 23 -7.70 -15.94 -16.31
N ASP A 24 -6.49 -15.59 -16.74
CA ASP A 24 -5.32 -16.45 -16.78
C ASP A 24 -4.24 -16.00 -15.78
N ILE A 25 -4.65 -15.41 -14.65
CA ILE A 25 -3.74 -15.18 -13.51
C ILE A 25 -3.71 -16.42 -12.62
N ASP A 26 -2.49 -16.84 -12.31
CA ASP A 26 -2.19 -17.99 -11.47
C ASP A 26 -0.89 -17.77 -10.70
N TYR A 27 -0.45 -18.77 -9.95
CA TYR A 27 0.79 -18.74 -9.16
C TYR A 27 2.08 -18.58 -9.99
N LEU A 28 2.00 -18.68 -11.32
CA LEU A 28 3.12 -18.41 -12.24
C LEU A 28 3.07 -17.00 -12.82
N THR A 29 2.16 -16.15 -12.35
CA THR A 29 2.07 -14.76 -12.81
C THR A 29 2.99 -13.86 -12.01
N SER A 30 3.92 -13.20 -12.69
CA SER A 30 4.77 -12.16 -12.11
C SER A 30 4.37 -10.79 -12.64
N ILE A 31 4.36 -9.79 -11.76
CA ILE A 31 4.03 -8.41 -12.10
C ILE A 31 5.31 -7.58 -12.03
N TYR A 32 5.53 -6.77 -13.05
CA TYR A 32 6.61 -5.79 -13.06
C TYR A 32 6.01 -4.39 -13.11
N ILE A 33 6.28 -3.59 -12.08
CA ILE A 33 5.89 -2.18 -12.00
C ILE A 33 7.18 -1.36 -12.12
N PRO A 34 7.40 -0.64 -13.24
CA PRO A 34 8.59 0.20 -13.38
C PRO A 34 8.53 1.37 -12.40
N LYS A 35 9.67 1.72 -11.80
CA LYS A 35 9.78 2.93 -10.98
C LYS A 35 9.47 4.16 -11.82
N ASN A 36 8.55 5.00 -11.35
CA ASN A 36 8.32 6.32 -11.94
C ASN A 36 9.30 7.32 -11.31
N LEU A 37 10.24 7.83 -12.11
CA LEU A 37 11.25 8.80 -11.67
C LEU A 37 10.85 10.26 -11.93
N GLU A 38 9.74 10.48 -12.65
CA GLU A 38 9.30 11.81 -13.08
C GLU A 38 8.33 12.48 -12.08
N GLU A 39 7.70 11.69 -11.20
CA GLU A 39 6.81 12.19 -10.15
C GLU A 39 7.38 11.88 -8.76
N THR A 40 7.96 12.89 -8.12
CA THR A 40 8.23 12.85 -6.68
C THR A 40 6.95 13.24 -5.94
N LYS A 41 6.45 12.35 -5.10
CA LYS A 41 5.35 12.64 -4.17
C LYS A 41 5.90 13.22 -2.88
N ASP A 42 5.14 14.10 -2.24
CA ASP A 42 5.45 14.64 -0.92
C ASP A 42 4.43 14.18 0.13
N PHE A 43 4.55 14.72 1.34
CA PHE A 43 3.64 14.39 2.43
C PHE A 43 2.18 14.84 2.16
N PHE A 44 1.97 15.93 1.43
CA PHE A 44 0.62 16.40 1.09
C PHE A 44 -0.06 15.50 0.07
N ASP A 45 0.71 14.88 -0.83
CA ASP A 45 0.18 13.83 -1.70
C ASP A 45 -0.39 12.66 -0.90
N LEU A 46 0.28 12.23 0.19
CA LEU A 46 -0.21 11.18 1.08
C LEU A 46 -1.54 11.58 1.75
N LEU A 47 -1.63 12.81 2.26
CA LEU A 47 -2.89 13.33 2.83
C LEU A 47 -4.02 13.31 1.80
N LYS A 48 -3.73 13.72 0.56
CA LYS A 48 -4.69 13.73 -0.53
C LYS A 48 -5.14 12.33 -0.95
N VAL A 49 -4.21 11.36 -0.95
CA VAL A 49 -4.54 9.95 -1.19
C VAL A 49 -5.50 9.46 -0.11
N MET A 50 -5.20 9.71 1.16
CA MET A 50 -6.07 9.31 2.28
C MET A 50 -7.47 9.95 2.18
N GLU A 51 -7.54 11.25 1.88
CA GLU A 51 -8.82 11.95 1.65
C GLU A 51 -9.61 11.36 0.47
N THR A 52 -8.91 10.94 -0.59
CA THR A 52 -9.54 10.29 -1.75
C THR A 52 -10.06 8.89 -1.39
N LEU A 53 -9.26 8.10 -0.68
CA LEU A 53 -9.61 6.74 -0.26
C LEU A 53 -10.80 6.72 0.71
N ARG A 54 -10.92 7.75 1.55
CA ARG A 54 -12.05 7.92 2.49
C ARG A 54 -13.13 8.89 2.01
N GLY A 55 -13.10 9.28 0.74
CA GLY A 55 -14.14 10.11 0.12
C GLY A 55 -15.43 9.32 -0.16
N GLU A 56 -16.47 10.01 -0.64
CA GLU A 56 -17.79 9.41 -0.96
C GLU A 56 -17.69 8.22 -1.94
N ASP A 57 -16.83 8.34 -2.96
CA ASP A 57 -16.52 7.29 -3.94
C ASP A 57 -15.22 6.53 -3.61
N GLY A 58 -14.82 6.56 -2.33
CA GLY A 58 -13.59 5.99 -1.81
C GLY A 58 -13.58 4.46 -1.76
N CYS A 59 -12.50 3.92 -1.20
CA CYS A 59 -12.36 2.50 -0.93
C CYS A 59 -13.33 2.08 0.19
N PRO A 60 -14.20 1.07 -0.02
CA PRO A 60 -15.15 0.64 1.00
C PRO A 60 -14.49 0.17 2.30
N TRP A 61 -13.36 -0.55 2.17
CA TRP A 61 -12.63 -1.02 3.34
C TRP A 61 -12.06 0.13 4.15
N ASP A 62 -11.48 1.14 3.48
CA ASP A 62 -10.95 2.32 4.17
C ASP A 62 -12.06 3.04 4.90
N LEU A 63 -13.18 3.34 4.23
CA LEU A 63 -14.36 4.02 4.82
C LEU A 63 -14.89 3.36 6.09
N GLU A 64 -14.92 2.02 6.14
CA GLU A 64 -15.40 1.26 7.30
C GLU A 64 -14.47 1.31 8.53
N GLN A 65 -13.22 1.78 8.36
CA GLN A 65 -12.27 1.85 9.46
C GLN A 65 -12.62 2.93 10.50
N THR A 66 -12.25 2.65 11.74
CA THR A 66 -12.43 3.54 12.89
C THR A 66 -11.14 3.55 13.73
N HIS A 67 -11.02 4.50 14.67
CA HIS A 67 -9.91 4.50 15.63
C HIS A 67 -9.74 3.15 16.36
N LYS A 68 -10.85 2.44 16.60
CA LYS A 68 -10.84 1.16 17.31
C LYS A 68 -10.38 0.00 16.43
N SER A 69 -10.78 -0.02 15.15
CA SER A 69 -10.38 -1.11 14.24
C SER A 69 -8.89 -1.04 13.90
N LEU A 70 -8.35 0.16 13.74
CA LEU A 70 -6.94 0.40 13.36
C LEU A 70 -5.95 0.24 14.52
N LYS A 71 -6.42 0.24 15.77
CA LYS A 71 -5.55 0.15 16.96
C LYS A 71 -4.59 -1.04 16.90
N ARG A 72 -5.07 -2.19 16.41
CA ARG A 72 -4.25 -3.41 16.37
C ARG A 72 -3.07 -3.23 15.40
N ASN A 73 -3.36 -2.75 14.19
CA ASN A 73 -2.36 -2.49 13.16
C ASN A 73 -1.30 -1.51 13.67
N LEU A 74 -1.70 -0.37 14.24
CA LEU A 74 -0.74 0.60 14.78
C LEU A 74 0.21 -0.01 15.83
N VAL A 75 -0.28 -0.94 16.67
CA VAL A 75 0.58 -1.63 17.63
C VAL A 75 1.52 -2.60 16.92
N GLU A 76 1.02 -3.36 15.94
CA GLU A 76 1.81 -4.27 15.11
C GLU A 76 2.97 -3.51 14.43
N GLU A 77 2.68 -2.44 13.67
CA GLU A 77 3.73 -1.65 12.97
C GLU A 77 4.75 -1.05 13.96
N CYS A 78 4.30 -0.62 15.14
CA CYS A 78 5.22 -0.12 16.17
C CYS A 78 6.20 -1.21 16.67
N TYR A 79 5.76 -2.47 16.78
CA TYR A 79 6.65 -3.56 17.13
C TYR A 79 7.60 -3.90 15.97
N GLU A 80 7.14 -3.83 14.73
CA GLU A 80 7.96 -4.07 13.54
C GLU A 80 9.06 -3.00 13.39
N VAL A 81 8.76 -1.73 13.68
CA VAL A 81 9.78 -0.66 13.79
C VAL A 81 10.83 -1.00 14.84
N LEU A 82 10.42 -1.45 16.03
CA LEU A 82 11.37 -1.80 17.10
C LEU A 82 12.26 -2.98 16.70
N GLU A 83 11.68 -4.00 16.07
CA GLU A 83 12.43 -5.13 15.55
C GLU A 83 13.45 -4.67 14.49
N ALA A 84 13.05 -3.81 13.55
CA ALA A 84 13.96 -3.28 12.54
C ALA A 84 15.14 -2.49 13.13
N ILE A 85 14.92 -1.76 14.23
CA ILE A 85 15.98 -1.08 14.97
C ILE A 85 16.93 -2.09 15.62
N ASP A 86 16.38 -3.09 16.30
CA ASP A 86 17.16 -4.13 16.99
C ASP A 86 17.98 -4.99 16.00
N GLU A 87 17.47 -5.17 14.79
CA GLU A 87 18.12 -5.90 13.68
C GLU A 87 19.13 -5.06 12.89
N GLU A 88 19.22 -3.75 13.15
CA GLU A 88 20.00 -2.78 12.36
C GLU A 88 19.67 -2.84 10.85
N ASP A 89 18.40 -3.11 10.51
CA ASP A 89 17.92 -3.20 9.11
C ASP A 89 17.33 -1.85 8.66
N ASP A 90 18.15 -1.02 8.03
CA ASP A 90 17.75 0.29 7.52
C ASP A 90 16.63 0.22 6.46
N PHE A 91 16.56 -0.88 5.70
CA PHE A 91 15.53 -1.04 4.67
C PHE A 91 14.17 -1.29 5.33
N LYS A 92 14.11 -2.28 6.23
CA LYS A 92 12.92 -2.59 7.01
C LYS A 92 12.49 -1.40 7.85
N LEU A 93 13.44 -0.72 8.51
CA LEU A 93 13.15 0.47 9.30
C LEU A 93 12.44 1.56 8.49
N THR A 94 12.87 1.77 7.23
CA THR A 94 12.23 2.75 6.34
C THR A 94 10.80 2.34 5.96
N GLU A 95 10.57 1.04 5.73
CA GLU A 95 9.26 0.47 5.41
C GLU A 95 8.29 0.65 6.58
N GLU A 96 8.67 0.17 7.78
CA GLU A 96 7.81 0.19 8.96
C GLU A 96 7.52 1.62 9.47
N LEU A 97 8.49 2.53 9.38
CA LEU A 97 8.23 3.94 9.69
C LEU A 97 7.24 4.57 8.70
N GLY A 98 7.22 4.11 7.46
CA GLY A 98 6.21 4.47 6.47
C GLY A 98 4.82 4.01 6.89
N ASP A 99 4.69 2.79 7.38
CA ASP A 99 3.41 2.23 7.83
C ASP A 99 2.90 2.91 9.10
N VAL A 100 3.78 3.19 10.07
CA VAL A 100 3.42 4.03 11.23
C VAL A 100 2.96 5.43 10.79
N LEU A 101 3.65 6.06 9.84
CA LEU A 101 3.24 7.37 9.31
C LEU A 101 1.85 7.29 8.64
N PHE A 102 1.60 6.23 7.87
CA PHE A 102 0.30 5.97 7.26
C PHE A 102 -0.81 5.84 8.31
N GLN A 103 -0.58 5.09 9.40
CA GLN A 103 -1.53 4.97 10.51
C GLN A 103 -1.82 6.32 11.20
N ILE A 104 -0.80 7.17 11.38
CA ILE A 104 -0.98 8.52 11.93
C ILE A 104 -1.88 9.36 11.02
N VAL A 105 -1.61 9.35 9.71
CA VAL A 105 -2.42 10.08 8.71
C VAL A 105 -3.86 9.55 8.71
N PHE A 106 -4.05 8.24 8.78
CA PHE A 106 -5.38 7.61 8.83
C PHE A 106 -6.17 8.10 10.05
N HIS A 107 -5.57 8.04 11.25
CA HIS A 107 -6.21 8.55 12.46
C HIS A 107 -6.49 10.06 12.41
N ALA A 108 -5.60 10.85 11.82
CA ALA A 108 -5.82 12.28 11.65
C ALA A 108 -6.99 12.58 10.71
N GLN A 109 -7.12 11.81 9.61
CA GLN A 109 -8.25 11.93 8.69
C GLN A 109 -9.58 11.56 9.36
N LEU A 110 -9.62 10.48 10.16
CA LEU A 110 -10.79 10.15 10.98
C LEU A 110 -11.18 11.28 11.94
N GLY A 111 -10.19 11.87 12.65
CA GLY A 111 -10.45 13.01 13.52
C GLY A 111 -11.01 14.21 12.77
N LYS A 112 -10.47 14.53 11.59
CA LYS A 112 -10.97 15.60 10.71
C LYS A 112 -12.43 15.39 10.29
N GLU A 113 -12.86 14.14 10.08
CA GLU A 113 -14.24 13.79 9.71
C GLU A 113 -15.22 13.95 10.88
N GLU A 114 -14.76 13.77 12.13
CA GLU A 114 -15.59 13.87 13.33
C GLU A 114 -15.70 15.29 13.90
N GLY A 115 -14.77 16.20 13.55
CA GLY A 115 -14.75 17.62 13.94
C GLY A 115 -13.80 17.95 15.08
#